data_AF-A0A7W0XRH8-F1
#
_entry.id   AF-A0A7W0XRH8-F1
#
_cell.length_a   1.000
_cell.length_b   1.000
_cell.length_c   1.000
_cell.angle_alpha   90.00
_cell.angle_beta   90.00
_cell.angle_gamma   90.00
#
_symmetry.space_group_name_H-M   'P 1'
#
loop_
_entity.id
_entity.type
_entity.pdbx_description
1 polymer ?
#
loop_
_entity_poly.entity_id
_entity_poly.type
_entity_poly.pdbx_seq_one_letter_code
_entity_poly.pdbx_strand_id
1 'polypeptide(L)'
;MRVLVAPDSFGASLTAREAAQAIATGWARTAPDDELHLAPMSDGGPGFIDALEAGRAGLDSVPVSVLDPLGRVVAARVLRDGAVAYVESAQACG
;
A
#
# COMPACT_ATOMS: atom_id res chain seq x y z
N MET A 1 17.05 13.07 -15.18
CA MET A 1 15.63 13.46 -15.24
C MET A 1 14.98 13.15 -13.89
N ARG A 2 13.79 13.68 -13.59
CA ARG A 2 13.01 13.30 -12.39
C ARG A 2 11.80 12.50 -12.82
N VAL A 3 11.62 11.29 -12.29
CA VAL A 3 10.58 10.34 -12.70
C VAL A 3 9.77 9.93 -11.48
N LEU A 4 8.44 10.09 -11.58
CA LEU A 4 7.49 9.59 -10.58
C LEU A 4 6.96 8.23 -11.04
N VAL A 5 7.19 7.20 -10.23
CA VAL A 5 6.69 5.85 -10.45
C VAL A 5 5.48 5.64 -9.53
N ALA A 6 4.28 5.80 -10.08
CA ALA A 6 3.03 5.75 -9.32
C ALA A 6 2.04 4.66 -9.80
N PRO A 7 2.42 3.37 -9.77
CA PRO A 7 1.54 2.28 -10.17
C PRO A 7 0.53 1.92 -9.09
N ASP A 8 -0.57 1.31 -9.53
CA ASP A 8 -1.47 0.52 -8.69
C ASP A 8 -1.02 -0.96 -8.65
N SER A 9 -1.69 -1.77 -7.85
CA SER A 9 -1.54 -3.22 -7.77
C SER A 9 -1.89 -3.92 -9.09
N PHE A 10 -1.29 -5.08 -9.31
CA PHE A 10 -1.58 -5.96 -10.45
C PHE A 10 -2.47 -7.11 -9.95
N GLY A 11 -3.62 -6.78 -9.38
CA GLY A 11 -4.54 -7.74 -8.77
C GLY A 11 -3.84 -8.62 -7.73
N ALA A 12 -3.92 -9.94 -7.90
CA ALA A 12 -3.26 -10.89 -7.01
C ALA A 12 -1.78 -11.16 -7.35
N SER A 13 -1.22 -10.53 -8.38
CA SER A 13 0.15 -10.81 -8.83
C SER A 13 1.20 -9.97 -8.11
N LEU A 14 1.01 -8.65 -8.01
CA LEU A 14 1.95 -7.73 -7.39
C LEU A 14 1.18 -6.69 -6.59
N THR A 15 1.64 -6.42 -5.37
CA THR A 15 1.26 -5.22 -4.63
C THR A 15 1.73 -3.97 -5.38
N ALA A 16 1.09 -2.82 -5.14
CA ALA A 16 1.52 -1.55 -5.73
C ALA A 16 2.99 -1.22 -5.41
N ARG A 17 3.46 -1.58 -4.19
CA ARG A 17 4.85 -1.43 -3.76
C ARG A 17 5.80 -2.29 -4.59
N GLU A 18 5.46 -3.56 -4.82
CA GLU A 18 6.27 -4.47 -5.64
C GLU A 18 6.30 -4.01 -7.11
N ALA A 19 5.17 -3.56 -7.65
CA ALA A 19 5.10 -3.00 -9.00
C ALA A 19 6.02 -1.76 -9.14
N ALA A 20 5.97 -0.84 -8.18
CA ALA A 20 6.83 0.34 -8.18
C ALA A 20 8.32 -0.03 -8.12
N GLN A 21 8.67 -0.99 -7.26
CA GLN A 21 10.04 -1.49 -7.13
C GLN A 21 10.54 -2.16 -8.41
N ALA A 22 9.69 -2.96 -9.06
CA ALA A 22 10.02 -3.65 -10.30
C ALA A 22 10.24 -2.66 -11.45
N ILE A 23 9.38 -1.65 -11.59
CA ILE A 23 9.53 -0.58 -12.59
C ILE A 23 10.85 0.17 -12.35
N ALA A 24 11.11 0.57 -11.11
CA ALA A 24 12.34 1.29 -10.76
C ALA A 24 13.61 0.48 -11.06
N THR A 25 13.58 -0.82 -10.73
CA THR A 25 14.67 -1.75 -11.02
C THR A 25 14.88 -1.95 -12.51
N GLY A 26 13.81 -1.90 -13.32
CA GLY A 26 13.91 -1.93 -14.78
C GLY A 26 14.52 -0.64 -15.34
N TRP A 27 13.98 0.51 -14.91
CA TRP A 27 14.37 1.84 -15.37
C TRP A 27 15.85 2.14 -15.13
N ALA A 28 16.34 1.83 -13.92
CA ALA A 28 17.72 2.09 -13.51
C ALA A 28 18.76 1.33 -14.36
N ARG A 29 18.37 0.28 -15.11
CA ARG A 29 19.28 -0.45 -16.00
C ARG A 29 19.68 0.37 -17.22
N THR A 30 18.82 1.28 -17.69
CA THR A 30 19.05 2.08 -18.89
C THR A 30 19.26 3.56 -18.59
N ALA A 31 18.76 4.05 -17.46
CA ALA A 31 18.92 5.43 -17.02
C ALA A 31 19.30 5.50 -15.53
N PRO A 32 20.53 5.09 -15.16
CA PRO A 32 20.96 5.02 -13.76
C PRO A 32 21.09 6.39 -13.07
N ASP A 33 21.26 7.46 -13.84
CA ASP A 33 21.42 8.84 -13.33
C ASP A 33 20.09 9.59 -13.16
N ASP A 34 18.96 8.95 -13.48
CA ASP A 34 17.64 9.54 -13.23
C ASP A 34 17.28 9.46 -11.74
N GLU A 35 16.62 10.50 -11.24
CA GLU A 35 16.05 10.52 -9.89
C GLU A 35 14.65 9.91 -9.94
N LEU A 36 14.47 8.76 -9.26
CA LEU A 36 13.18 8.07 -9.17
C LEU A 36 12.52 8.32 -7.82
N HIS A 37 11.27 8.77 -7.85
CA HIS A 37 10.39 8.81 -6.70
C HIS A 37 9.33 7.73 -6.83
N LEU A 38 9.27 6.81 -5.87
CA LEU A 38 8.24 5.76 -5.85
C LEU A 38 7.04 6.26 -5.05
N ALA A 39 5.85 6.18 -5.64
CA ALA A 39 4.59 6.53 -4.99
C ALA A 39 3.56 5.43 -5.28
N PRO A 40 3.63 4.26 -4.62
CA PRO A 40 2.63 3.22 -4.76
C PRO A 40 1.22 3.76 -4.50
N MET A 41 0.29 3.45 -5.39
CA MET A 41 -1.07 3.98 -5.38
C MET A 41 -2.08 2.89 -5.01
N SER A 42 -3.28 3.33 -4.65
CA SER A 42 -4.47 2.50 -4.49
C SER A 42 -5.71 3.33 -4.79
N ASP A 43 -6.74 2.68 -5.34
CA ASP A 43 -8.08 3.26 -5.56
C ASP A 43 -9.03 3.09 -4.36
N GLY A 44 -8.54 2.51 -3.25
CA GLY A 44 -9.32 2.18 -2.06
C GLY A 44 -9.70 0.69 -1.95
N GLY A 45 -9.38 -0.12 -2.95
CA GLY A 45 -9.54 -1.58 -2.91
C GLY A 45 -8.54 -2.31 -2.00
N PRO A 46 -8.46 -3.65 -2.11
CA PRO A 46 -7.52 -4.45 -1.33
C PRO A 46 -6.06 -4.00 -1.48
N GLY A 47 -5.33 -3.90 -0.37
CA GLY A 47 -3.96 -3.36 -0.33
C GLY A 47 -3.88 -1.84 -0.19
N PHE A 48 -5.02 -1.16 0.02
CA PHE A 48 -5.09 0.28 0.29
C PHE A 48 -4.23 0.70 1.49
N ILE A 49 -4.28 -0.07 2.58
CA ILE A 49 -3.51 0.25 3.79
C ILE A 49 -2.00 0.13 3.52
N ASP A 50 -1.57 -0.87 2.74
CA ASP A 50 -0.16 -1.04 2.36
C ASP A 50 0.34 0.11 1.48
N ALA A 51 -0.49 0.59 0.55
CA ALA A 51 -0.16 1.72 -0.30
C ALA A 51 0.02 3.01 0.51
N LEU A 52 -0.83 3.26 1.51
CA LEU A 52 -0.73 4.42 2.39
C LEU A 52 0.55 4.41 3.23
N GLU A 53 0.88 3.30 3.87
CA GLU A 53 2.12 3.16 4.66
C GLU A 53 3.37 3.31 3.78
N ALA A 54 3.34 2.81 2.55
CA ALA A 54 4.46 2.94 1.62
C ALA A 54 4.68 4.39 1.17
N GLY A 55 3.61 5.18 1.03
CA GLY A 55 3.67 6.56 0.56
C GLY A 55 3.81 7.62 1.66
N ARG A 56 3.54 7.28 2.93
CA ARG A 56 3.52 8.24 4.05
C ARG A 56 4.22 7.70 5.28
N ALA A 57 5.25 8.41 5.72
CA ALA A 57 5.93 8.13 6.99
C ALA A 57 5.11 8.65 8.18
N GLY A 58 5.27 8.02 9.34
CA GLY A 58 4.70 8.48 10.61
C GLY A 58 3.25 8.07 10.87
N LEU A 59 2.66 7.23 10.01
CA LEU A 59 1.36 6.61 10.28
C LEU A 59 1.49 5.60 11.42
N ASP A 60 0.61 5.68 12.41
CA ASP A 60 0.54 4.71 13.50
C ASP A 60 -0.32 3.51 13.07
N SER A 61 0.31 2.35 12.95
CA SER A 61 -0.32 1.11 12.50
C SER A 61 -0.78 0.30 13.72
N VAL A 62 -2.08 0.37 14.01
CA VAL A 62 -2.66 -0.25 15.20
C VAL A 62 -3.24 -1.62 14.85
N PRO A 63 -2.64 -2.74 15.30
CA PRO A 63 -3.21 -4.06 15.09
C PRO A 63 -4.48 -4.25 15.90
N VAL A 64 -5.50 -4.87 15.30
CA VAL A 64 -6.78 -5.14 15.94
C VAL A 64 -7.26 -6.55 15.59
N SER A 65 -8.05 -7.14 16.49
CA SER A 65 -8.77 -8.40 16.25
C SER A 65 -10.26 -8.09 16.14
N VAL A 66 -10.89 -8.53 15.05
CA VAL A 66 -12.28 -8.16 14.72
C VAL A 66 -13.13 -9.38 14.36
N LEU A 67 -14.45 -9.17 14.47
CA LEU A 67 -15.55 -9.98 13.95
C LEU A 67 -15.54 -10.07 12.41
N ASP A 68 -15.27 -11.21 11.79
CA ASP A 68 -15.65 -11.40 10.38
C ASP A 68 -17.17 -11.68 10.23
N PRO A 69 -17.72 -11.70 8.98
CA PRO A 69 -19.14 -11.95 8.76
C PRO A 69 -19.65 -13.33 9.23
N LEU A 70 -18.75 -14.28 9.48
CA LEU A 70 -19.06 -15.62 10.00
C LEU A 70 -18.82 -15.74 11.52
N GLY A 71 -18.51 -14.62 12.20
CA GLY A 71 -18.26 -14.57 13.64
C GLY A 71 -16.88 -15.11 14.04
N ARG A 72 -15.96 -15.30 13.10
CA ARG A 72 -14.59 -15.74 13.38
C ARG A 72 -13.72 -14.53 13.71
N VAL A 73 -12.79 -14.69 14.64
CA VAL A 73 -11.79 -13.65 14.95
C VAL A 73 -10.77 -13.60 13.83
N VAL A 74 -10.64 -12.45 13.18
CA VAL A 74 -9.62 -12.18 12.15
C VAL A 74 -8.72 -11.01 12.56
N ALA A 75 -7.50 -11.00 12.02
CA ALA A 75 -6.55 -9.91 12.25
C ALA A 75 -6.76 -8.80 11.20
N ALA A 76 -6.83 -7.57 11.67
CA ALA A 76 -6.88 -6.38 10.83
C ALA A 76 -6.02 -5.28 11.44
N ARG A 77 -5.93 -4.13 10.78
CA ARG A 77 -5.20 -2.96 11.26
C ARG A 77 -5.93 -1.67 10.92
N VAL A 78 -5.72 -0.68 11.76
CA VAL A 78 -6.18 0.69 11.55
C VAL A 78 -4.95 1.58 11.48
N LEU A 79 -4.79 2.33 10.39
CA LEU A 79 -3.77 3.39 10.37
C LEU A 79 -4.35 4.65 10.98
N ARG A 80 -3.56 5.33 11.81
CA ARG A 80 -3.93 6.61 12.40
C ARG A 80 -2.96 7.69 11.95
N ASP A 81 -3.53 8.82 11.56
CA ASP A 81 -2.87 10.07 11.20
C ASP A 81 -3.53 11.22 11.96
N GLY A 82 -3.09 11.45 13.20
CA GLY A 82 -3.71 12.40 14.11
C GLY A 82 -5.19 12.07 14.38
N ALA A 83 -6.08 12.91 13.85
CA ALA A 83 -7.53 12.73 13.98
C ALA A 83 -8.16 11.87 12.88
N VAL A 84 -7.39 11.46 11.87
CA VAL A 84 -7.85 10.66 10.74
C VAL A 84 -7.48 9.20 10.97
N ALA A 85 -8.40 8.29 10.66
CA ALA A 85 -8.15 6.86 10.66
C ALA A 85 -8.46 6.28 9.28
N TYR A 86 -7.62 5.35 8.83
CA TYR A 86 -7.81 4.59 7.61
C TYR A 86 -8.07 3.13 7.94
N VAL A 87 -9.06 2.56 7.27
CA VAL A 87 -9.48 1.17 7.42
C VAL A 87 -9.66 0.56 6.05
N GLU A 88 -9.45 -0.75 5.96
CA GLU A 88 -9.72 -1.52 4.75
C GLU A 88 -10.66 -2.67 5.15
N SER A 89 -11.90 -2.58 4.69
CA SER A 89 -12.95 -3.52 5.09
C SER A 89 -12.61 -4.95 4.70
N ALA A 90 -11.85 -5.16 3.63
CA ALA A 90 -11.41 -6.49 3.20
C ALA A 90 -10.59 -7.25 4.27
N GLN A 91 -9.90 -6.55 5.18
CA GLN A 91 -9.20 -7.20 6.29
C GLN A 91 -10.16 -7.78 7.34
N ALA A 92 -11.40 -7.31 7.38
CA ALA A 92 -12.45 -7.80 8.28
C ALA A 92 -13.48 -8.69 7.57
N CYS A 93 -13.86 -8.36 6.34
CA CYS A 93 -14.98 -8.98 5.62
C CYS A 93 -14.67 -9.33 4.15
N GLY A 94 -13.38 -9.51 3.82
CA GLY A 94 -12.93 -9.99 2.51
C GLY A 94 -13.21 -11.47 2.26
#